data_AF-V5LTV9-F1
#
_entry.id   AF-V5LTV9-F1
#
_cell.length_a   1.000
_cell.length_b   1.000
_cell.length_c   1.000
_cell.angle_alpha   90.00
_cell.angle_beta   90.00
_cell.angle_gamma   90.00
#
_symmetry.space_group_name_H-M   'P 1'
#
loop_
_entity.id
_entity.type
_entity.pdbx_description
1 polymer ?
#
loop_
_entity_poly.entity_id
_entity_poly.type
_entity_poly.pdbx_seq_one_letter_code
_entity_poly.pdbx_strand_id
1 'polypeptide(L)'
;VHIANGMYGMILVEPPEGLKKVDREYYLMQGDFYTVGKYREKGNQPFDMQKAIDEKATYVLFNGSEGSLTGDKALRAKVGETIRLFIGNGGPNLVSSFHMIGEVFDRVYTEGGTHPARERSDDSDSLGRRGMGRAALGGAGDVPHWS
;
A
#
# COMPACT_ATOMS: atom_id res chain seq x y z
N VAL A 1 -17.30 -15.60 5.58
CA VAL A 1 -16.42 -15.83 6.76
C VAL A 1 -14.94 -16.03 6.40
N HIS A 2 -14.56 -16.40 5.17
CA HIS A 2 -13.13 -16.66 4.85
C HIS A 2 -12.29 -15.40 4.61
N ILE A 3 -12.77 -14.48 3.76
CA ILE A 3 -12.02 -13.27 3.37
C ILE A 3 -11.72 -12.37 4.57
N ALA A 4 -12.72 -12.12 5.43
CA ALA A 4 -12.55 -11.33 6.67
C ALA A 4 -11.55 -11.93 7.68
N ASN A 5 -11.21 -13.21 7.54
CA ASN A 5 -10.18 -13.89 8.34
C ASN A 5 -8.80 -13.87 7.66
N GLY A 6 -8.63 -13.10 6.58
CA GLY A 6 -7.34 -12.90 5.91
C GLY A 6 -7.05 -13.87 4.76
N MET A 7 -8.04 -14.63 4.29
CA MET A 7 -7.85 -15.57 3.18
C MET A 7 -7.90 -14.87 1.81
N TYR A 8 -6.94 -13.97 1.57
CA TYR A 8 -6.77 -13.26 0.30
C TYR A 8 -5.29 -13.07 -0.02
N GLY A 9 -4.98 -12.86 -1.29
CA GLY A 9 -3.63 -12.61 -1.78
C GLY A 9 -3.66 -11.95 -3.15
N MET A 10 -2.51 -11.82 -3.79
CA MET A 10 -2.40 -11.35 -5.16
C MET A 10 -1.53 -12.31 -5.96
N ILE A 11 -1.90 -12.48 -7.23
CA ILE A 11 -1.07 -13.12 -8.24
C ILE A 11 -0.79 -12.08 -9.33
N LEU A 12 0.48 -11.92 -9.68
CA LEU A 12 0.91 -11.13 -10.83
C LEU A 12 1.06 -12.08 -12.02
N VAL A 13 0.42 -11.75 -13.13
CA VAL A 13 0.66 -12.40 -14.42
C VAL A 13 1.37 -11.38 -15.30
N GLU A 14 2.66 -11.57 -15.50
CA GLU A 14 3.45 -10.67 -16.33
C GLU A 14 3.10 -10.81 -17.82
N PRO A 15 3.17 -9.72 -18.59
CA PRO A 15 3.13 -9.82 -20.04
C PRO A 15 4.38 -10.55 -20.56
N PRO A 16 4.37 -11.10 -21.78
CA PRO A 16 5.51 -11.87 -22.31
C PRO A 16 6.86 -11.13 -22.29
N GLU A 17 6.84 -9.81 -22.46
CA GLU A 17 8.00 -8.92 -22.42
C GLU A 17 8.48 -8.56 -20.99
N GLY A 18 7.70 -8.93 -19.97
CA GLY A 18 7.91 -8.56 -18.57
C GLY A 18 7.57 -7.11 -18.25
N LEU A 19 7.63 -6.74 -16.97
CA LEU A 19 7.41 -5.36 -16.55
C LEU A 19 8.67 -4.48 -16.71
N LYS A 20 8.49 -3.16 -16.87
CA LYS A 20 9.61 -2.18 -16.83
C LYS A 20 10.40 -2.39 -15.53
N LYS A 21 11.73 -2.44 -15.61
CA LYS A 21 12.58 -2.58 -14.42
C LYS A 21 12.44 -1.39 -13.49
N VAL A 22 12.46 -1.68 -12.19
CA VAL A 22 12.48 -0.70 -11.09
C VAL A 22 13.51 -1.16 -10.05
N ASP A 23 13.93 -0.27 -9.15
CA ASP A 23 14.92 -0.60 -8.13
C ASP A 23 14.32 -1.46 -7.00
N ARG A 24 13.03 -1.25 -6.68
CA ARG A 24 12.31 -2.01 -5.64
C ARG A 24 10.86 -2.29 -6.01
N GLU A 25 10.40 -3.46 -5.61
CA GLU A 25 9.00 -3.86 -5.69
C GLU A 25 8.49 -4.24 -4.30
N TYR A 26 7.29 -3.77 -3.95
CA TYR A 26 6.66 -4.08 -2.67
C TYR A 26 5.24 -4.64 -2.85
N TYR A 27 4.86 -5.51 -1.92
CA TYR A 27 3.55 -6.15 -1.86
C TYR A 27 2.75 -5.69 -0.65
N LEU A 28 1.58 -5.11 -0.91
CA LEU A 28 0.67 -4.63 0.11
C LEU A 28 -0.76 -5.07 -0.18
N MET A 29 -1.47 -5.54 0.85
CA MET A 29 -2.90 -5.79 0.79
C MET A 29 -3.60 -5.06 1.91
N GLN A 30 -4.61 -4.25 1.58
CA GLN A 30 -5.57 -3.76 2.56
C GLN A 30 -6.60 -4.84 2.87
N GLY A 31 -7.03 -4.93 4.13
CA GLY A 31 -8.27 -5.62 4.50
C GLY A 31 -8.94 -4.98 5.71
N ASP A 32 -10.27 -5.11 5.76
CA ASP A 32 -11.13 -4.72 6.86
C ASP A 32 -11.49 -5.94 7.74
N PHE A 33 -11.28 -5.81 9.04
CA PHE A 33 -11.42 -6.88 10.03
C PHE A 33 -12.45 -6.52 11.08
N TYR A 34 -13.22 -7.53 11.49
CA TYR A 34 -14.43 -7.38 12.30
C TYR A 34 -14.33 -8.22 13.56
N THR A 35 -13.99 -7.59 14.68
CA THR A 35 -13.83 -8.26 15.97
C THR A 35 -15.02 -8.01 16.87
N VAL A 36 -15.34 -8.95 17.76
CA VAL A 36 -16.40 -8.75 18.79
C VAL A 36 -16.02 -7.59 19.71
N GLY A 37 -14.79 -7.60 20.25
CA GLY A 37 -14.26 -6.51 21.05
C GLY A 37 -14.04 -5.23 20.25
N LYS A 38 -13.79 -4.15 20.98
CA LYS A 38 -13.48 -2.83 20.42
C LYS A 38 -12.04 -2.77 19.92
N TYR A 39 -11.72 -1.71 19.17
CA TYR A 39 -10.35 -1.43 18.75
C TYR A 39 -9.41 -1.36 19.96
N ARG A 40 -8.30 -2.10 19.88
CA ARG A 40 -7.28 -2.32 20.93
C ARG A 40 -7.77 -2.96 22.22
N GLU A 41 -8.95 -3.56 22.22
CA GLU A 41 -9.39 -4.40 23.33
C GLU A 41 -8.50 -5.66 23.42
N LYS A 42 -7.88 -5.86 24.60
CA LYS A 42 -6.91 -6.93 24.81
C LYS A 42 -7.58 -8.32 24.81
N GLY A 43 -6.79 -9.35 24.50
CA GLY A 43 -7.24 -10.74 24.50
C GLY A 43 -7.44 -11.29 23.09
N ASN A 44 -7.80 -12.56 23.02
CA ASN A 44 -8.15 -13.19 21.74
C ASN A 44 -9.50 -12.64 21.28
N GLN A 45 -9.54 -12.09 20.07
CA GLN A 45 -10.72 -11.43 19.52
C GLN A 45 -11.40 -12.32 18.48
N PRO A 46 -12.61 -12.85 18.77
CA PRO A 46 -13.39 -13.60 17.79
C PRO A 46 -13.91 -12.69 16.67
N PHE A 47 -14.21 -13.31 15.52
CA PHE A 47 -14.89 -12.64 14.40
C PHE A 47 -16.34 -12.26 14.75
N ASP A 48 -16.75 -11.06 14.35
CA ASP A 48 -18.12 -10.55 14.49
C ASP A 48 -18.80 -10.46 13.11
N MET A 49 -19.74 -11.38 12.87
CA MET A 49 -20.49 -11.43 11.61
C MET A 49 -21.40 -10.21 11.42
N GLN A 50 -22.03 -9.72 12.49
CA GLN A 50 -22.98 -8.62 12.34
C GLN A 50 -22.27 -7.34 11.97
N LYS A 51 -21.11 -7.06 12.59
CA LYS A 51 -20.27 -5.92 12.20
C LYS A 51 -19.79 -6.04 10.75
N ALA A 52 -19.51 -7.25 10.27
CA ALA A 52 -19.13 -7.48 8.88
C ALA A 52 -20.27 -7.20 7.90
N ILE A 53 -21.49 -7.63 8.21
CA ILE A 53 -22.68 -7.33 7.38
C ILE A 53 -22.99 -5.83 7.39
N ASP A 54 -22.82 -5.18 8.53
CA ASP A 54 -23.05 -3.74 8.69
C ASP A 54 -21.90 -2.87 8.15
N GLU A 55 -20.83 -3.47 7.63
CA GLU A 55 -19.60 -2.80 7.16
C GLU A 55 -18.91 -1.93 8.25
N LYS A 56 -19.10 -2.29 9.52
CA LYS A 56 -18.53 -1.61 10.71
C LYS A 56 -17.19 -2.24 11.11
N ALA A 57 -16.18 -2.04 10.29
CA ALA A 57 -14.84 -2.58 10.53
C ALA A 57 -14.27 -2.09 11.88
N THR A 58 -13.66 -3.00 12.64
CA THR A 58 -12.94 -2.63 13.87
C THR A 58 -11.47 -2.28 13.58
N TYR A 59 -10.89 -2.92 12.57
CA TYR A 59 -9.57 -2.59 12.06
C TYR A 59 -9.60 -2.52 10.53
N VAL A 60 -8.86 -1.58 9.97
CA VAL A 60 -8.51 -1.55 8.54
C VAL A 60 -6.99 -1.55 8.48
N LEU A 61 -6.42 -2.61 7.90
CA LEU A 61 -5.02 -2.94 8.07
C LEU A 61 -4.36 -3.17 6.72
N PHE A 62 -3.10 -2.77 6.60
CA PHE A 62 -2.21 -3.34 5.60
C PHE A 62 -1.55 -4.60 6.15
N ASN A 63 -1.43 -5.64 5.33
CA ASN A 63 -0.70 -6.88 5.62
C ASN A 63 -1.06 -7.54 6.98
N GLY A 64 -2.36 -7.49 7.33
CA GLY A 64 -2.97 -8.36 8.34
C GLY A 64 -2.77 -8.00 9.82
N SER A 65 -1.96 -7.00 10.16
CA SER A 65 -1.80 -6.55 11.57
C SER A 65 -1.52 -5.05 11.69
N GLU A 66 -1.93 -4.45 12.80
CA GLU A 66 -1.50 -3.09 13.14
C GLU A 66 0.03 -3.05 13.27
N GLY A 67 0.68 -2.07 12.65
CA GLY A 67 2.14 -1.95 12.63
C GLY A 67 2.89 -3.01 11.80
N SER A 68 2.20 -3.73 10.91
CA SER A 68 2.83 -4.72 9.99
C SER A 68 3.91 -4.11 9.09
N LEU A 69 3.79 -2.82 8.75
CA LEU A 69 4.65 -2.06 7.85
C LEU A 69 5.27 -0.82 8.52
N THR A 70 5.47 -0.84 9.84
CA THR A 70 6.06 0.27 10.60
C THR A 70 7.30 -0.17 11.39
N GLY A 71 8.04 0.81 11.93
CA GLY A 71 9.25 0.56 12.71
C GLY A 71 10.31 -0.21 11.91
N ASP A 72 10.79 -1.31 12.47
CA ASP A 72 11.79 -2.16 11.80
C ASP A 72 11.26 -2.85 10.55
N LYS A 73 9.93 -3.00 10.43
CA LYS A 73 9.24 -3.60 9.27
C LYS A 73 8.84 -2.56 8.22
N ALA A 74 9.23 -1.29 8.41
CA ALA A 74 8.92 -0.24 7.46
C ALA A 74 9.55 -0.51 6.08
N LEU A 75 8.80 -0.18 5.03
CA LEU A 75 9.32 -0.20 3.65
C LEU A 75 10.53 0.75 3.56
N ARG A 76 11.60 0.31 2.89
CA ARG A 76 12.85 1.08 2.78
C ARG A 76 13.11 1.50 1.35
N ALA A 77 13.61 2.70 1.15
CA ALA A 77 14.11 3.14 -0.13
C ALA A 77 15.25 4.12 0.08
N LYS A 78 16.08 4.28 -0.95
CA LYS A 78 17.12 5.31 -1.01
C LYS A 78 16.67 6.40 -1.96
N VAL A 79 17.21 7.60 -1.75
CA VAL A 79 17.01 8.72 -2.66
C VAL A 79 17.31 8.32 -4.08
N GLY A 80 16.33 8.51 -4.95
CA GLY A 80 16.50 8.31 -6.37
C GLY A 80 16.24 6.91 -6.89
N GLU A 81 15.83 5.98 -6.03
CA GLU A 81 15.32 4.67 -6.45
C GLU A 81 13.88 4.80 -7.00
N THR A 82 13.59 4.03 -8.03
CA THR A 82 12.23 3.84 -8.56
C THR A 82 11.57 2.69 -7.82
N ILE A 83 10.35 2.90 -7.33
CA ILE A 83 9.60 1.92 -6.54
C ILE A 83 8.31 1.57 -7.29
N ARG A 84 8.01 0.27 -7.38
CA ARG A 84 6.68 -0.24 -7.76
C ARG A 84 5.99 -0.82 -6.54
N LEU A 85 4.74 -0.42 -6.33
CA LEU A 85 3.88 -0.99 -5.30
C LEU A 85 2.81 -1.85 -5.97
N PHE A 86 2.75 -3.13 -5.62
CA PHE A 86 1.63 -4.01 -5.91
C PHE A 86 0.64 -3.92 -4.76
N ILE A 87 -0.45 -3.19 -4.98
CA ILE A 87 -1.43 -2.88 -3.94
C ILE A 87 -2.74 -3.53 -4.30
N GLY A 88 -3.19 -4.45 -3.45
CA GLY A 88 -4.51 -5.02 -3.54
C GLY A 88 -5.37 -4.60 -2.36
N ASN A 89 -6.67 -4.79 -2.54
CA ASN A 89 -7.65 -4.59 -1.52
C ASN A 89 -8.46 -5.89 -1.40
N GLY A 90 -8.16 -6.67 -0.36
CA GLY A 90 -8.88 -7.92 -0.08
C GLY A 90 -10.27 -7.67 0.49
N GLY A 91 -10.56 -6.47 0.96
CA GLY A 91 -11.82 -6.15 1.61
C GLY A 91 -12.00 -6.89 2.96
N PRO A 92 -13.21 -7.41 3.26
CA PRO A 92 -14.26 -7.75 2.30
C PRO A 92 -15.12 -6.59 1.78
N ASN A 93 -15.25 -5.47 2.50
CA ASN A 93 -16.30 -4.49 2.18
C ASN A 93 -15.77 -3.13 1.76
N LEU A 94 -14.68 -2.65 2.37
CA LEU A 94 -14.26 -1.26 2.18
C LEU A 94 -13.49 -1.06 0.89
N VAL A 95 -13.71 0.09 0.23
CA VAL A 95 -12.89 0.57 -0.88
C VAL A 95 -11.74 1.42 -0.34
N SER A 96 -10.53 1.16 -0.80
CA SER A 96 -9.35 1.95 -0.40
C SER A 96 -9.21 3.21 -1.25
N SER A 97 -9.21 4.38 -0.60
CA SER A 97 -8.68 5.62 -1.18
C SER A 97 -7.17 5.66 -0.96
N PHE A 98 -6.43 4.77 -1.63
CA PHE A 98 -5.01 4.58 -1.38
C PHE A 98 -4.20 5.86 -1.65
N HIS A 99 -3.39 6.25 -0.67
CA HIS A 99 -2.57 7.45 -0.72
C HIS A 99 -1.24 7.23 0.01
N MET A 100 -0.17 7.83 -0.51
CA MET A 100 1.15 7.85 0.11
C MET A 100 1.48 9.29 0.51
N ILE A 101 1.55 9.54 1.82
CA ILE A 101 1.80 10.87 2.37
C ILE A 101 3.20 11.34 1.94
N GLY A 102 3.27 12.55 1.39
CA GLY A 102 4.53 13.18 0.98
C GLY A 102 5.01 12.82 -0.43
N GLU A 103 4.28 11.97 -1.15
CA GLU A 103 4.67 11.52 -2.49
C GLU A 103 3.50 11.64 -3.48
N VAL A 104 3.84 11.64 -4.77
CA VAL A 104 2.87 11.64 -5.87
C VAL A 104 3.15 10.45 -6.76
N PHE A 105 2.11 9.69 -7.13
CA PHE A 105 2.29 8.56 -8.03
C PHE A 105 2.59 9.04 -9.46
N ASP A 106 3.77 8.68 -9.98
CA ASP A 106 4.15 8.98 -11.37
C ASP A 106 3.31 8.20 -12.37
N ARG A 107 2.99 6.94 -12.04
CA ARG A 107 2.12 6.04 -12.82
C ARG A 107 1.14 5.30 -11.92
N VAL A 108 -0.13 5.26 -12.34
CA VAL A 108 -1.17 4.42 -11.71
C VAL A 108 -1.84 3.59 -12.80
N TYR A 109 -1.75 2.28 -12.67
CA TYR A 109 -2.48 1.33 -13.50
C TYR A 109 -3.89 1.17 -12.95
N THR A 110 -4.86 1.80 -13.61
CA THR A 110 -6.24 1.91 -13.12
C THR A 110 -6.83 0.54 -12.86
N GLU A 111 -7.24 0.28 -11.63
CA GLU A 111 -7.87 -0.99 -11.21
C GLU A 111 -7.04 -2.24 -11.55
N GLY A 112 -5.71 -2.10 -11.71
CA GLY A 112 -4.82 -3.20 -12.14
C GLY A 112 -4.86 -3.52 -13.64
N GLY A 113 -5.47 -2.66 -14.45
CA GLY A 113 -5.50 -2.77 -15.91
C GLY A 113 -4.15 -2.48 -16.59
N THR A 114 -4.14 -2.57 -17.92
CA THR A 114 -2.90 -2.44 -18.73
C THR A 114 -2.53 -1.01 -19.07
N HIS A 115 -3.46 -0.07 -18.99
CA HIS A 115 -3.24 1.33 -19.34
C HIS A 115 -3.13 2.21 -18.08
N PRO A 116 -2.07 3.02 -17.95
CA PRO A 116 -1.97 3.95 -16.83
C PRO A 116 -2.97 5.10 -17.01
N ALA A 117 -3.77 5.42 -15.98
CA ALA A 117 -4.67 6.59 -15.99
C ALA A 117 -3.90 7.92 -16.00
N ARG A 118 -2.69 7.90 -15.44
CA ARG A 118 -1.81 9.06 -15.34
C ARG A 118 -0.39 8.60 -15.61
N GLU A 119 0.28 9.33 -16.50
CA GLU A 119 1.71 9.23 -16.73
C GLU A 119 2.26 10.65 -16.69
N ARG A 120 3.20 10.90 -15.76
CA ARG A 120 3.88 12.20 -15.69
C ARG A 120 4.87 12.30 -16.86
N SER A 121 4.80 13.41 -17.61
CA SER A 121 5.55 13.66 -18.86
C SER A 121 7.08 13.78 -18.72
N ASP A 122 7.62 13.64 -17.50
CA ASP A 122 9.04 13.88 -17.22
C ASP A 122 9.93 12.72 -17.75
N ASP A 123 9.34 11.59 -18.14
CA ASP A 123 10.01 10.47 -18.82
C ASP A 123 10.34 10.76 -20.31
N SER A 124 10.01 11.96 -20.82
CA SER A 124 10.30 12.40 -22.21
C SER A 124 11.50 13.33 -22.38
N ASP A 125 12.35 13.53 -21.36
CA ASP A 125 13.49 14.45 -21.51
C ASP A 125 14.74 13.79 -22.14
N SER A 126 14.63 13.52 -23.44
CA SER A 126 15.78 13.38 -24.34
C SER A 126 16.39 14.74 -24.76
N LEU A 127 15.97 15.84 -24.11
CA LEU A 127 16.41 17.20 -24.41
C LEU A 127 16.83 17.98 -23.14
N GLY A 128 17.63 17.36 -22.29
CA GLY A 128 18.66 18.04 -21.51
C GLY A 128 18.24 19.25 -20.67
N ARG A 129 17.02 19.30 -20.10
CA ARG A 129 16.66 20.31 -19.10
C ARG A 129 16.58 19.67 -17.72
N ARG A 130 17.66 19.87 -16.97
CA ARG A 130 17.69 19.65 -15.51
C ARG A 130 16.53 20.40 -14.83
N GLY A 131 15.43 19.70 -14.60
CA GLY A 131 14.35 20.10 -13.72
C GLY A 131 14.69 19.73 -12.28
N MET A 132 14.76 20.75 -11.42
CA MET A 132 14.86 20.63 -9.97
C MET A 132 13.68 19.82 -9.40
N GLY A 133 13.96 18.93 -8.44
CA GLY A 133 12.91 18.31 -7.63
C GLY A 133 13.10 16.84 -7.24
N ARG A 134 14.33 16.32 -7.13
CA ARG A 134 14.56 15.10 -6.33
C ARG A 134 14.44 15.49 -4.85
N ALA A 135 13.34 15.12 -4.21
CA ALA A 135 13.29 15.09 -2.75
C ALA A 135 14.28 14.01 -2.28
N ALA A 136 15.37 14.46 -1.67
CA ALA A 136 16.26 13.57 -0.95
C ALA A 136 15.56 13.15 0.35
N LEU A 137 15.19 11.86 0.45
CA LEU A 137 15.09 11.17 1.73
C LEU A 137 16.38 11.44 2.52
N GLY A 138 16.27 12.34 3.49
CA GLY A 138 17.30 12.60 4.48
C GLY A 138 17.70 11.29 5.16
N GLY A 139 19.00 11.17 5.41
CA GLY A 139 19.59 10.02 6.09
C GLY A 139 18.96 9.76 7.45
N ALA A 140 19.24 8.56 7.97
CA ALA A 140 18.86 8.12 9.31
C ALA A 140 19.12 9.22 10.35
N GLY A 141 18.03 9.79 10.87
CA GLY A 141 18.03 10.81 11.91
C GLY A 141 16.60 11.02 12.39
N ASP A 142 16.34 10.54 13.59
CA ASP A 142 15.25 10.91 14.51
C ASP A 142 13.80 10.85 13.98
N VAL A 143 13.16 9.71 14.28
CA VAL A 143 11.69 9.58 14.27
C VAL A 143 11.09 10.45 15.38
N PRO A 144 10.17 11.38 15.09
CA PRO A 144 9.46 12.14 16.12
C PRO A 144 8.54 11.22 16.93
N HIS A 145 8.72 11.24 18.25
CA HIS A 145 7.74 10.70 19.20
C HIS A 145 6.49 11.58 19.18
N TRP A 146 5.36 11.01 18.77
CA TRP A 146 4.04 11.61 18.99
C TRP A 146 3.45 10.99 20.25
N SER A 147 3.24 11.83 21.26
CA SER A 147 2.58 11.54 22.54
C SER A 147 1.11 11.20 22.37
#